data_AF-A0AAD4CLB1-F1
#
_entry.id   AF-A0AAD4CLB1-F1
#
_cell.length_a   1.000
_cell.length_b   1.000
_cell.length_c   1.000
_cell.angle_alpha   90.00
_cell.angle_beta   90.00
_cell.angle_gamma   90.00
#
_symmetry.space_group_name_H-M   'P 1'
#
loop_
_entity.id
_entity.type
_entity.pdbx_description
1 polymer ?
#
loop_
_entity_poly.entity_id
_entity_poly.type
_entity_poly.pdbx_seq_one_letter_code
_entity_poly.pdbx_strand_id
1 'polypeptide(L)'
;MTASPSVSNARLNVYYGWVHTWLHTSTPSSQEALKEPPPLSINTIADLLQDSNLGLLSDPSLLHQVVTSFQQRFRDGQIVLGGTLPPSSEETNLLSGSYDPRVECPCDGVLPTSSIQTATSTTCRSIERMRSAQADIMKHHMEWNGRGLFTVEKLRAAVEELTFCNFGIDESLTDCSGTSLTTNLCISAPDRRPSGRCDSDPDVYNKLFPTFEKIKLCTDAKYFHAMACGGGLIDEGLSRAIADAGNDVLIGDYCEASTEQTLHLLQQTGAAAVAFLKACNLAGLVSDWQLDVLVAAHIQFRVLGYYRNHAAPKLPAGLYGSRMTGITIHRHIDIANAVGVVAASLATGQQLNEAEYMQLSYGTTLINDLVDFRSDAMRNQRENPVLRGVKGSICQYLHQQMLDCLICVRHLIESKRVLAMVTMAFCNWCVMASHHKLHELYHGVMQNMSLKQCKYHGLEEQYELLLDVLRPYGSLGLAGPHMGMKRRDLDRLYSHYKQSPETQQAWLADMVRILMQPTTFRRIVDVVHYPWVGDIGEAGYCP
;
A
#
# COMPACT_ATOMS: atom_id res chain seq x y z
N MET A 1 -0.93 -22.28 -19.08
CA MET A 1 -1.69 -22.31 -20.34
C MET A 1 -1.68 -20.90 -20.88
N THR A 2 -0.99 -20.66 -22.00
CA THR A 2 -0.89 -19.32 -22.63
C THR A 2 -2.20 -19.02 -23.35
N ALA A 3 -2.96 -18.07 -22.83
CA ALA A 3 -4.21 -17.62 -23.44
C ALA A 3 -3.95 -16.90 -24.78
N SER A 4 -4.87 -17.08 -25.73
CA SER A 4 -4.93 -16.34 -26.99
C SER A 4 -4.95 -14.82 -26.74
N PRO A 5 -4.27 -13.99 -27.56
CA PRO A 5 -4.29 -12.53 -27.41
C PRO A 5 -5.69 -11.92 -27.40
N SER A 6 -6.66 -12.54 -28.09
CA SER A 6 -8.05 -12.07 -28.17
C SER A 6 -8.85 -12.27 -26.87
N VAL A 7 -8.46 -13.23 -26.02
CA VAL A 7 -9.11 -13.50 -24.72
C VAL A 7 -8.55 -12.60 -23.64
N SER A 8 -7.28 -12.16 -23.76
CA SER A 8 -6.56 -11.40 -22.72
C SER A 8 -7.17 -10.03 -22.35
N ASN A 9 -8.04 -9.46 -23.21
CA ASN A 9 -8.72 -8.18 -22.96
C ASN A 9 -10.23 -8.31 -22.71
N ALA A 10 -10.83 -9.49 -22.86
CA ALA A 10 -12.28 -9.63 -22.75
C ALA A 10 -12.77 -9.29 -21.34
N ARG A 11 -12.10 -9.83 -20.32
CA ARG A 11 -12.46 -9.59 -18.92
C ARG A 11 -12.17 -8.16 -18.48
N LEU A 12 -11.08 -7.56 -18.99
CA LEU A 12 -10.78 -6.15 -18.76
C LEU A 12 -11.90 -5.23 -19.29
N ASN A 13 -12.38 -5.50 -20.51
CA ASN A 13 -13.50 -4.74 -21.10
C ASN A 13 -14.79 -4.94 -20.30
N VAL A 14 -15.09 -6.16 -19.87
CA VAL A 14 -16.24 -6.45 -19.00
C VAL A 14 -16.12 -5.73 -17.66
N TYR A 15 -14.92 -5.70 -17.06
CA TYR A 15 -14.67 -4.96 -15.82
C TYR A 15 -14.89 -3.45 -16.00
N TYR A 16 -14.38 -2.86 -17.09
CA TYR A 16 -14.63 -1.44 -17.37
C TYR A 16 -16.12 -1.16 -17.58
N GLY A 17 -16.82 -2.01 -18.34
CA GLY A 17 -18.26 -1.94 -18.48
C GLY A 17 -18.98 -2.03 -17.12
N TRP A 18 -18.58 -2.99 -16.28
CA TRP A 18 -19.14 -3.19 -14.94
C TRP A 18 -19.03 -1.93 -14.09
N VAL A 19 -17.85 -1.32 -14.01
CA VAL A 19 -17.63 -0.09 -13.25
C VAL A 19 -18.50 1.04 -13.81
N HIS A 20 -18.49 1.25 -15.14
CA HIS A 20 -19.33 2.29 -15.75
C HIS A 20 -20.82 2.09 -15.44
N THR A 21 -21.32 0.86 -15.59
CA THR A 21 -22.72 0.52 -15.26
C THR A 21 -23.01 0.74 -13.78
N TRP A 22 -22.12 0.32 -12.87
CA TRP A 22 -22.25 0.50 -11.43
C TRP A 22 -22.37 1.97 -11.03
N LEU A 23 -21.52 2.82 -11.61
CA LEU A 23 -21.54 4.26 -11.35
C LEU A 23 -22.87 4.90 -11.81
N HIS A 24 -23.41 4.46 -12.94
CA HIS A 24 -24.69 4.96 -13.46
C HIS A 24 -25.92 4.46 -12.67
N THR A 25 -25.90 3.23 -12.15
CA THR A 25 -27.00 2.70 -11.34
C THR A 25 -27.01 3.26 -9.92
N SER A 26 -25.86 3.73 -9.42
CA SER A 26 -25.72 4.26 -8.06
C SER A 26 -26.18 5.72 -7.91
N THR A 27 -26.47 6.44 -9.00
CA THR A 27 -26.97 7.83 -8.96
C THR A 27 -28.48 7.92 -8.73
N PRO A 28 -28.97 8.70 -7.74
CA PRO A 28 -30.41 8.83 -7.44
C PRO A 28 -31.26 9.34 -8.62
N SER A 29 -30.68 10.11 -9.55
CA SER A 29 -31.38 10.67 -10.71
C SER A 29 -31.66 9.66 -11.83
N SER A 30 -31.12 8.43 -11.77
CA SER A 30 -31.42 7.37 -12.74
C SER A 30 -32.55 6.43 -12.29
N GLN A 31 -33.22 6.73 -11.17
CA GLN A 31 -34.50 6.11 -10.78
C GLN A 31 -35.69 6.59 -11.66
N GLU A 32 -35.46 6.91 -12.93
CA GLU A 32 -36.57 6.87 -13.88
C GLU A 32 -36.98 5.41 -14.04
N ALA A 33 -38.26 5.15 -13.78
CA ALA A 33 -38.87 3.84 -13.63
C ALA A 33 -38.82 2.97 -14.91
N LEU A 34 -37.63 2.56 -15.33
CA LEU A 34 -37.48 1.34 -16.12
C LEU A 34 -37.96 0.20 -15.22
N LYS A 35 -38.97 -0.56 -15.69
CA LYS A 35 -39.41 -1.78 -15.02
C LYS A 35 -38.18 -2.65 -14.79
N GLU A 36 -37.73 -2.74 -13.54
CA GLU A 36 -36.57 -3.57 -13.21
C GLU A 36 -36.86 -5.00 -13.68
N PRO A 37 -36.03 -5.55 -14.58
CA PRO A 37 -36.20 -6.93 -15.01
C PRO A 37 -36.05 -7.85 -13.79
N PRO A 38 -36.70 -9.02 -13.79
CA PRO A 38 -36.58 -9.96 -12.66
C PRO A 38 -35.10 -10.28 -12.41
N PRO A 39 -34.67 -10.33 -11.14
CA PRO A 39 -33.25 -10.50 -10.80
C PRO A 39 -32.76 -11.87 -11.26
N LEU A 40 -31.63 -11.89 -11.99
CA LEU A 40 -30.96 -13.10 -12.41
C LEU A 40 -30.56 -13.95 -11.21
N SER A 41 -30.51 -15.28 -11.35
CA SER A 41 -30.04 -16.17 -10.28
C SER A 41 -28.54 -16.00 -10.03
N ILE A 42 -28.06 -16.33 -8.81
CA ILE A 42 -26.63 -16.29 -8.48
C ILE A 42 -25.82 -17.17 -9.45
N ASN A 43 -26.33 -18.36 -9.78
CA ASN A 43 -25.69 -19.26 -10.74
C ASN A 43 -25.61 -18.63 -12.13
N THR A 44 -26.67 -17.94 -12.58
CA THR A 44 -26.67 -17.23 -13.86
C THR A 44 -25.63 -16.11 -13.89
N ILE A 45 -25.50 -15.34 -12.80
CA ILE A 45 -24.46 -14.30 -12.68
C ILE A 45 -23.07 -14.95 -12.77
N ALA A 46 -22.83 -16.00 -11.98
CA ALA A 46 -21.55 -16.73 -11.97
C ALA A 46 -21.20 -17.31 -13.35
N ASP A 47 -22.17 -17.93 -14.03
CA ASP A 47 -21.99 -18.53 -15.35
C ASP A 47 -21.61 -17.48 -16.40
N LEU A 48 -22.24 -16.29 -16.38
CA LEU A 48 -21.93 -15.20 -17.31
C LEU A 48 -20.51 -14.65 -17.15
N LEU A 49 -19.92 -14.77 -15.95
CA LEU A 49 -18.56 -14.33 -15.65
C LEU A 49 -17.48 -15.33 -16.08
N GLN A 50 -17.84 -16.54 -16.51
CA GLN A 50 -16.91 -17.53 -17.07
C GLN A 50 -16.30 -17.05 -18.40
N ASP A 51 -15.06 -17.44 -18.69
CA ASP A 51 -14.32 -17.02 -19.89
C ASP A 51 -15.11 -17.28 -21.19
N SER A 52 -15.84 -18.40 -21.27
CA SER A 52 -16.65 -18.76 -22.44
C SER A 52 -17.83 -17.83 -22.70
N ASN A 53 -18.28 -17.08 -21.68
CA ASN A 53 -19.49 -16.28 -21.72
C ASN A 53 -19.23 -14.76 -21.66
N LEU A 54 -17.97 -14.33 -21.44
CA LEU A 54 -17.62 -12.91 -21.37
C LEU A 54 -18.05 -12.10 -22.60
N GLY A 55 -18.07 -12.72 -23.77
CA GLY A 55 -18.55 -12.07 -25.00
C GLY A 55 -20.00 -11.60 -24.91
N LEU A 56 -20.86 -12.30 -24.15
CA LEU A 56 -22.26 -11.93 -23.94
C LEU A 56 -22.38 -10.64 -23.12
N LEU A 57 -21.45 -10.42 -22.17
CA LEU A 57 -21.42 -9.23 -21.32
C LEU A 57 -20.91 -7.98 -22.06
N SER A 58 -20.65 -8.08 -23.36
CA SER A 58 -20.47 -6.91 -24.24
C SER A 58 -21.80 -6.23 -24.57
N ASP A 59 -22.95 -6.90 -24.35
CA ASP A 59 -24.28 -6.26 -24.42
C ASP A 59 -24.52 -5.39 -23.18
N PRO A 60 -24.64 -4.06 -23.33
CA PRO A 60 -24.88 -3.16 -22.20
C PRO A 60 -26.15 -3.46 -21.42
N SER A 61 -27.19 -3.98 -22.07
CA SER A 61 -28.48 -4.28 -21.43
C SER A 61 -28.35 -5.49 -20.50
N LEU A 62 -27.67 -6.53 -20.97
CA LEU A 62 -27.38 -7.72 -20.17
C LEU A 62 -26.45 -7.38 -19.00
N LEU A 63 -25.38 -6.61 -19.24
CA LEU A 63 -24.46 -6.20 -18.18
C LEU A 63 -25.18 -5.36 -17.11
N HIS A 64 -26.06 -4.44 -17.51
CA HIS A 64 -26.92 -3.69 -16.60
C HIS A 64 -27.82 -4.60 -15.76
N GLN A 65 -28.47 -5.59 -16.37
CA GLN A 65 -29.28 -6.57 -15.64
C GLN A 65 -28.44 -7.38 -14.64
N VAL A 66 -27.21 -7.77 -15.00
CA VAL A 66 -26.31 -8.50 -14.12
C VAL A 66 -25.91 -7.65 -12.91
N VAL A 67 -25.49 -6.39 -13.12
CA VAL A 67 -25.08 -5.47 -12.06
C VAL A 67 -26.24 -5.18 -11.10
N THR A 68 -27.42 -4.84 -11.63
CA THR A 68 -28.61 -4.57 -10.81
C THR A 68 -29.08 -5.80 -10.05
N SER A 69 -29.04 -6.99 -10.66
CA SER A 69 -29.34 -8.25 -9.98
C SER A 69 -28.37 -8.54 -8.84
N PHE A 70 -27.07 -8.27 -9.03
CA PHE A 70 -26.07 -8.40 -7.97
C PHE A 70 -26.37 -7.46 -6.81
N GLN A 71 -26.61 -6.18 -7.09
CA GLN A 71 -26.93 -5.16 -6.09
C GLN A 71 -28.19 -5.53 -5.29
N GLN A 72 -29.25 -5.99 -5.96
CA GLN A 72 -30.47 -6.44 -5.29
C GLN A 72 -30.20 -7.61 -4.35
N ARG A 73 -29.52 -8.66 -4.82
CA ARG A 73 -29.22 -9.84 -4.01
C ARG A 73 -28.29 -9.56 -2.85
N PHE A 74 -27.36 -8.63 -3.01
CA PHE A 74 -26.52 -8.14 -1.93
C PHE A 74 -27.36 -7.43 -0.86
N ARG A 75 -28.25 -6.50 -1.26
CA ARG A 75 -29.19 -5.81 -0.33
C ARG A 75 -30.11 -6.79 0.40
N ASP A 76 -30.54 -7.85 -0.27
CA ASP A 76 -31.39 -8.90 0.31
C ASP A 76 -30.60 -9.89 1.20
N GLY A 77 -29.30 -9.68 1.41
CA GLY A 77 -28.45 -10.53 2.24
C GLY A 77 -28.14 -11.91 1.64
N GLN A 78 -28.42 -12.12 0.36
CA GLN A 78 -28.18 -13.39 -0.34
C GLN A 78 -26.73 -13.54 -0.83
N ILE A 79 -26.00 -12.42 -0.93
CA ILE A 79 -24.57 -12.37 -1.25
C ILE A 79 -23.84 -11.74 -0.07
N VAL A 80 -22.90 -12.50 0.51
CA VAL A 80 -21.97 -12.02 1.56
C VAL A 80 -20.60 -11.78 0.94
N LEU A 81 -19.82 -10.81 1.44
CA LEU A 81 -18.52 -10.48 0.85
C LEU A 81 -17.43 -11.47 1.28
N GLY A 82 -17.03 -11.46 2.55
CA GLY A 82 -15.95 -12.32 3.05
C GLY A 82 -16.22 -12.99 4.41
N GLY A 83 -17.44 -12.88 4.94
CA GLY A 83 -17.87 -13.51 6.20
C GLY A 83 -19.00 -14.51 6.01
N THR A 84 -19.60 -14.91 7.12
CA THR A 84 -20.79 -15.79 7.12
C THR A 84 -22.10 -15.02 7.19
N LEU A 85 -22.04 -13.74 7.55
CA LEU A 85 -23.19 -12.83 7.65
C LEU A 85 -23.03 -11.66 6.68
N PRO A 86 -24.15 -11.09 6.17
CA PRO A 86 -24.11 -9.85 5.39
C PRO A 86 -23.68 -8.67 6.28
N PRO A 87 -23.09 -7.61 5.70
CA PRO A 87 -22.68 -6.46 6.47
C PRO A 87 -23.89 -5.76 7.10
N SER A 88 -23.78 -5.39 8.39
CA SER A 88 -24.84 -4.71 9.14
C SER A 88 -24.50 -3.28 9.57
N SER A 89 -23.28 -2.82 9.30
CA SER A 89 -22.84 -1.45 9.55
C SER A 89 -22.06 -0.87 8.36
N GLU A 90 -21.89 0.46 8.35
CA GLU A 90 -21.10 1.16 7.33
C GLU A 90 -19.62 0.76 7.35
N GLU A 91 -19.09 0.39 8.53
CA GLU A 91 -17.67 0.04 8.69
C GLU A 91 -17.36 -1.33 8.07
N THR A 92 -18.31 -2.27 8.08
CA THR A 92 -18.18 -3.59 7.45
C THR A 92 -18.72 -3.65 6.02
N ASN A 93 -19.57 -2.69 5.63
CA ASN A 93 -20.13 -2.62 4.27
C ASN A 93 -19.17 -1.95 3.29
N LEU A 94 -18.35 -2.77 2.62
CA LEU A 94 -17.44 -2.26 1.57
C LEU A 94 -18.17 -1.72 0.32
N LEU A 95 -19.48 -1.99 0.17
CA LEU A 95 -20.27 -1.54 -0.97
C LEU A 95 -21.13 -0.31 -0.69
N SER A 96 -21.09 0.25 0.52
CA SER A 96 -21.93 1.40 0.90
C SER A 96 -21.58 2.69 0.13
N GLY A 97 -20.31 2.83 -0.26
CA GLY A 97 -19.79 4.06 -0.84
C GLY A 97 -19.77 5.24 0.14
N SER A 98 -19.78 4.99 1.46
CA SER A 98 -19.94 6.02 2.49
C SER A 98 -18.70 6.25 3.37
N TYR A 99 -17.62 5.48 3.16
CA TYR A 99 -16.43 5.54 4.00
C TYR A 99 -15.69 6.87 3.88
N ASP A 100 -15.78 7.71 4.92
CA ASP A 100 -15.07 8.99 4.99
C ASP A 100 -14.23 9.07 6.28
N PRO A 101 -12.89 8.93 6.19
CA PRO A 101 -12.01 9.00 7.34
C PRO A 101 -11.74 10.43 7.83
N ARG A 102 -12.23 11.47 7.15
CA ARG A 102 -12.01 12.86 7.56
C ARG A 102 -12.75 13.15 8.86
N VAL A 103 -11.99 13.55 9.88
CA VAL A 103 -12.53 13.90 11.20
C VAL A 103 -12.05 15.31 11.56
N GLU A 104 -12.99 16.25 11.71
CA GLU A 104 -12.66 17.57 12.25
C GLU A 104 -12.26 17.47 13.73
N CYS A 105 -10.95 17.56 14.02
CA CYS A 105 -10.40 17.66 15.37
C CYS A 105 -9.60 18.96 15.55
N PRO A 106 -10.04 19.90 16.39
CA PRO A 106 -9.23 21.07 16.76
C PRO A 106 -8.20 20.76 17.87
N CYS A 107 -7.96 19.48 18.15
CA CYS A 107 -7.15 19.03 19.27
C CYS A 107 -5.65 19.04 18.93
N ASP A 108 -4.80 19.13 19.95
CA ASP A 108 -3.34 18.99 19.79
C ASP A 108 -2.86 17.53 19.82
N GLY A 109 -3.78 16.58 19.65
CA GLY A 109 -3.52 15.15 19.77
C GLY A 109 -3.16 14.70 21.18
N VAL A 110 -2.65 13.48 21.28
CA VAL A 110 -2.12 12.94 22.53
C VAL A 110 -0.66 13.34 22.65
N LEU A 111 -0.39 14.30 23.53
CA LEU A 111 0.93 14.89 23.70
C LEU A 111 1.94 13.88 24.28
N PRO A 112 3.23 14.06 23.98
CA PRO A 112 4.27 13.24 24.60
C PRO A 112 4.25 13.37 26.11
N THR A 113 4.18 12.24 26.80
CA THR A 113 4.36 12.16 28.25
C THR A 113 5.24 10.96 28.60
N SER A 114 5.85 11.01 29.79
CA SER A 114 6.70 9.94 30.32
C SER A 114 5.89 8.74 30.82
N SER A 115 4.58 8.87 31.03
CA SER A 115 3.73 7.79 31.57
C SER A 115 2.34 7.75 30.94
N ILE A 116 1.80 6.54 30.78
CA ILE A 116 0.46 6.28 30.22
C ILE A 116 -0.64 6.63 31.24
N GLN A 117 -0.33 6.55 32.54
CA GLN A 117 -1.30 6.71 33.63
C GLN A 117 -1.87 8.13 33.74
N THR A 118 -1.16 9.13 33.22
CA THR A 118 -1.55 10.55 33.22
C THR A 118 -2.41 10.97 32.01
N ALA A 119 -2.68 10.06 31.07
CA ALA A 119 -3.23 10.39 29.74
C ALA A 119 -4.77 10.43 29.64
N THR A 120 -5.51 10.37 30.74
CA THR A 120 -6.96 10.15 30.73
C THR A 120 -7.80 11.39 30.38
N SER A 121 -7.24 12.50 29.90
CA SER A 121 -8.02 13.76 29.75
C SER A 121 -7.91 14.53 28.43
N THR A 122 -7.36 13.97 27.35
CA THR A 122 -7.40 14.63 26.03
C THR A 122 -8.10 13.76 25.00
N THR A 123 -9.37 14.08 24.74
CA THR A 123 -10.28 13.43 23.78
C THR A 123 -9.97 13.90 22.36
N CYS A 124 -8.99 13.26 21.72
CA CYS A 124 -8.74 13.43 20.28
C CYS A 124 -9.85 12.74 19.49
N ARG A 125 -10.70 13.51 18.80
CA ARG A 125 -11.85 12.99 18.03
C ARG A 125 -11.46 11.96 16.98
N SER A 126 -10.31 12.12 16.30
CA SER A 126 -9.80 11.12 15.34
C SER A 126 -9.52 9.78 16.00
N ILE A 127 -8.91 9.79 17.20
CA ILE A 127 -8.66 8.58 18.00
C ILE A 127 -9.98 8.01 18.54
N GLU A 128 -10.92 8.84 18.96
CA GLU A 128 -12.25 8.39 19.39
C GLU A 128 -13.01 7.70 18.26
N ARG A 129 -12.99 8.27 17.05
CA ARG A 129 -13.63 7.70 15.86
C ARG A 129 -12.99 6.37 15.48
N MET A 130 -11.65 6.31 15.45
CA MET A 130 -10.91 5.05 15.25
C MET A 130 -11.32 3.98 16.27
N ARG A 131 -11.35 4.32 17.57
CA ARG A 131 -11.75 3.38 18.63
C ARG A 131 -13.23 2.96 18.52
N SER A 132 -14.10 3.86 18.11
CA SER A 132 -15.51 3.55 17.85
C SER A 132 -15.67 2.57 16.68
N ALA A 133 -14.98 2.82 15.56
CA ALA A 133 -14.98 1.95 14.39
C ALA A 133 -14.38 0.56 14.73
N GLN A 134 -13.30 0.53 15.51
CA GLN A 134 -12.75 -0.70 16.05
C GLN A 134 -13.79 -1.51 16.84
N ALA A 135 -14.47 -0.87 17.80
CA ALA A 135 -15.47 -1.55 18.63
C ALA A 135 -16.61 -2.13 17.79
N ASP A 136 -17.03 -1.40 16.74
CA ASP A 136 -18.06 -1.84 15.81
C ASP A 136 -17.62 -3.06 14.98
N ILE A 137 -16.42 -3.01 14.37
CA ILE A 137 -15.88 -4.12 13.57
C ILE A 137 -15.65 -5.38 14.42
N MET A 138 -15.22 -5.22 15.67
CA MET A 138 -15.06 -6.33 16.61
C MET A 138 -16.41 -6.98 16.97
N LYS A 139 -17.45 -6.17 17.17
CA LYS A 139 -18.81 -6.66 17.44
C LYS A 139 -19.33 -7.47 16.25
N HIS A 140 -19.02 -7.06 15.03
CA HIS A 140 -19.48 -7.66 13.78
C HIS A 140 -18.44 -8.60 13.12
N HIS A 141 -17.57 -9.25 13.90
CA HIS A 141 -16.49 -10.10 13.39
C HIS A 141 -16.93 -11.31 12.53
N MET A 142 -18.23 -11.65 12.50
CA MET A 142 -18.77 -12.73 11.66
C MET A 142 -19.09 -12.27 10.22
N GLU A 143 -19.05 -10.96 9.96
CA GLU A 143 -19.32 -10.33 8.64
C GLU A 143 -18.07 -10.31 7.75
N TRP A 144 -16.91 -10.66 8.31
CA TRP A 144 -15.64 -10.76 7.61
C TRP A 144 -14.82 -11.94 8.13
N ASN A 145 -13.85 -12.41 7.34
CA ASN A 145 -12.98 -13.51 7.74
C ASN A 145 -11.55 -13.21 7.29
N GLY A 146 -10.64 -12.95 8.23
CA GLY A 146 -9.25 -12.68 7.87
C GLY A 146 -8.41 -13.92 7.60
N ARG A 147 -8.99 -15.13 7.65
CA ARG A 147 -8.29 -16.43 7.50
C ARG A 147 -7.06 -16.57 8.41
N GLY A 148 -7.11 -15.97 9.60
CA GLY A 148 -6.01 -15.89 10.57
C GLY A 148 -4.98 -14.80 10.28
N LEU A 149 -4.93 -14.26 9.07
CA LEU A 149 -4.04 -13.14 8.73
C LEU A 149 -4.52 -11.86 9.41
N PHE A 150 -5.81 -11.56 9.31
CA PHE A 150 -6.45 -10.42 9.97
C PHE A 150 -7.35 -10.92 11.10
N THR A 151 -7.12 -10.43 12.31
CA THR A 151 -7.90 -10.84 13.50
C THR A 151 -8.28 -9.63 14.34
N VAL A 152 -9.23 -9.83 15.24
CA VAL A 152 -9.65 -8.80 16.20
C VAL A 152 -8.48 -8.39 17.10
N GLU A 153 -7.63 -9.33 17.48
CA GLU A 153 -6.47 -9.11 18.35
C GLU A 153 -5.42 -8.23 17.66
N LYS A 154 -5.15 -8.48 16.39
CA LYS A 154 -4.22 -7.67 15.59
C LYS A 154 -4.73 -6.26 15.39
N LEU A 155 -6.03 -6.09 15.08
CA LEU A 155 -6.66 -4.78 15.03
C LEU A 155 -6.59 -4.05 16.38
N ARG A 156 -6.78 -4.79 17.50
CA ARG A 156 -6.64 -4.23 18.84
C ARG A 156 -5.24 -3.69 19.11
N ALA A 157 -4.22 -4.50 18.81
CA ALA A 157 -2.83 -4.12 18.99
C ALA A 157 -2.44 -2.93 18.10
N ALA A 158 -2.89 -2.90 16.84
CA ALA A 158 -2.64 -1.80 15.91
C ALA A 158 -3.21 -0.46 16.41
N VAL A 159 -4.48 -0.44 16.80
CA VAL A 159 -5.14 0.78 17.34
C VAL A 159 -4.50 1.21 18.67
N GLU A 160 -4.12 0.27 19.52
CA GLU A 160 -3.42 0.58 20.76
C GLU A 160 -2.06 1.25 20.48
N GLU A 161 -1.26 0.67 19.57
CA GLU A 161 0.03 1.25 19.19
C GLU A 161 -0.11 2.64 18.60
N LEU A 162 -1.03 2.86 17.65
CA LEU A 162 -1.27 4.18 17.06
C LEU A 162 -1.78 5.20 18.09
N THR A 163 -2.68 4.80 18.99
CA THR A 163 -3.17 5.72 20.03
C THR A 163 -2.04 6.22 20.93
N PHE A 164 -1.06 5.35 21.21
CA PHE A 164 0.02 5.64 22.14
C PHE A 164 1.38 5.85 21.47
N CYS A 165 1.42 6.07 20.16
CA CYS A 165 2.68 6.20 19.41
C CYS A 165 3.51 7.41 19.88
N ASN A 166 2.89 8.41 20.53
CA ASN A 166 3.52 9.64 21.01
C ASN A 166 4.17 9.53 22.41
N PHE A 167 4.08 8.39 23.08
CA PHE A 167 4.61 8.22 24.44
C PHE A 167 6.07 7.76 24.47
N GLY A 168 6.71 8.00 25.62
CA GLY A 168 8.02 7.43 25.94
C GLY A 168 9.14 7.94 25.05
N ILE A 169 9.25 9.26 24.87
CA ILE A 169 10.35 9.88 24.14
C ILE A 169 11.68 9.57 24.83
N ASP A 170 12.63 9.03 24.08
CA ASP A 170 14.00 8.78 24.51
C ASP A 170 14.96 9.65 23.68
N GLU A 171 15.62 10.60 24.34
CA GLU A 171 16.56 11.56 23.74
C GLU A 171 18.02 11.15 23.93
N SER A 172 18.30 9.99 24.55
CA SER A 172 19.65 9.54 24.92
C SER A 172 20.46 8.92 23.78
N LEU A 173 20.42 9.54 22.60
CA LEU A 173 21.13 9.05 21.42
C LEU A 173 22.63 9.35 21.48
N THR A 174 23.44 8.47 20.90
CA THR A 174 24.89 8.67 20.77
C THR A 174 25.32 8.75 19.31
N ASP A 175 26.39 9.49 19.05
CA ASP A 175 27.03 9.53 17.75
C ASP A 175 27.74 8.21 17.39
N CYS A 176 28.47 8.20 16.26
CA CYS A 176 29.22 7.01 15.83
C CYS A 176 30.43 6.67 16.73
N SER A 177 30.83 7.56 17.65
CA SER A 177 31.90 7.34 18.63
C SER A 177 31.37 6.89 20.00
N GLY A 178 30.04 6.86 20.18
CA GLY A 178 29.40 6.59 21.47
C GLY A 178 29.28 7.83 22.36
N THR A 179 29.58 9.02 21.84
CA THR A 179 29.40 10.28 22.56
C THR A 179 27.93 10.67 22.53
N SER A 180 27.35 10.96 23.69
CA SER A 180 25.97 11.44 23.80
C SER A 180 25.77 12.70 22.97
N LEU A 181 24.71 12.71 22.17
CA LEU A 181 24.29 13.88 21.42
C LEU A 181 23.71 14.90 22.40
N THR A 182 24.32 16.09 22.47
CA THR A 182 23.84 17.19 23.32
C THR A 182 22.60 17.88 22.76
N THR A 183 22.27 17.61 21.49
CA THR A 183 21.11 18.12 20.76
C THR A 183 20.63 17.05 19.78
N ASN A 184 19.32 16.93 19.59
CA ASN A 184 18.75 16.03 18.59
C ASN A 184 19.33 16.33 17.20
N LEU A 185 19.67 15.28 16.46
CA LEU A 185 20.17 15.41 15.10
C LEU A 185 19.04 15.93 14.21
N CYS A 186 19.16 17.19 13.76
CA CYS A 186 18.20 17.77 12.82
C CYS A 186 18.40 17.15 11.43
N ILE A 187 17.34 16.59 10.86
CA ILE A 187 17.38 15.91 9.57
C ILE A 187 16.61 16.74 8.56
N SER A 188 17.28 17.07 7.47
CA SER A 188 16.67 17.66 6.29
C SER A 188 16.45 16.60 5.22
N ALA A 189 15.36 16.74 4.46
CA ALA A 189 14.99 15.90 3.33
C ALA A 189 14.59 16.75 2.12
N PRO A 190 14.76 16.26 0.88
CA PRO A 190 14.04 16.83 -0.25
C PRO A 190 12.54 16.56 -0.10
N ASP A 191 11.75 17.62 -0.16
CA ASP A 191 10.29 17.59 -0.13
C ASP A 191 9.74 18.54 -1.20
N ARG A 192 9.98 18.16 -2.46
CA ARG A 192 9.63 18.97 -3.63
C ARG A 192 8.45 18.38 -4.38
N ARG A 193 7.63 19.27 -4.91
CA ARG A 193 6.57 18.90 -5.85
C ARG A 193 7.15 18.21 -7.09
N PRO A 194 6.38 17.31 -7.73
CA PRO A 194 6.68 16.82 -9.07
C PRO A 194 7.01 17.99 -10.02
N SER A 195 7.98 17.81 -10.91
CA SER A 195 8.41 18.84 -11.85
C SER A 195 8.40 18.33 -13.29
N GLY A 196 7.92 19.15 -14.22
CA GLY A 196 7.92 18.81 -15.65
C GLY A 196 9.31 18.59 -16.28
N ARG A 197 10.40 18.85 -15.55
CA ARG A 197 11.77 18.54 -16.00
C ARG A 197 12.13 17.06 -15.84
N CYS A 198 11.48 16.37 -14.91
CA CYS A 198 11.77 14.99 -14.53
C CYS A 198 10.56 14.07 -14.71
N ASP A 199 9.36 14.56 -14.40
CA ASP A 199 8.10 13.83 -14.46
C ASP A 199 7.52 13.77 -15.88
N SER A 200 6.71 12.74 -16.12
CA SER A 200 5.87 12.66 -17.31
C SER A 200 4.81 13.75 -17.28
N ASP A 201 4.48 14.26 -18.46
CA ASP A 201 3.28 15.06 -18.64
C ASP A 201 2.03 14.25 -18.24
N PRO A 202 1.04 14.84 -17.52
CA PRO A 202 -0.14 14.11 -17.06
C PRO A 202 -0.90 13.38 -18.17
N ASP A 203 -1.01 13.95 -19.38
CA ASP A 203 -1.73 13.30 -20.49
C ASP A 203 -0.98 12.10 -21.03
N VAL A 204 0.36 12.17 -21.06
CA VAL A 204 1.20 11.02 -21.41
C VAL A 204 1.09 9.95 -20.33
N TYR A 205 1.22 10.35 -19.08
CA TYR A 205 1.18 9.45 -17.93
C TYR A 205 -0.16 8.67 -17.88
N ASN A 206 -1.28 9.37 -18.01
CA ASN A 206 -2.62 8.78 -18.00
C ASN A 206 -2.90 7.86 -19.22
N LYS A 207 -2.14 7.99 -20.32
CA LYS A 207 -2.20 7.04 -21.44
C LYS A 207 -1.40 5.77 -21.18
N LEU A 208 -0.26 5.89 -20.48
CA LEU A 208 0.57 4.74 -20.13
C LEU A 208 -0.07 3.90 -19.01
N PHE A 209 -0.72 4.58 -18.06
CA PHE A 209 -1.27 3.97 -16.84
C PHE A 209 -2.70 4.48 -16.60
N PRO A 210 -3.68 4.05 -17.43
CA PRO A 210 -5.03 4.59 -17.37
C PRO A 210 -5.76 4.18 -16.09
N THR A 211 -6.21 5.14 -15.28
CA THR A 211 -7.12 4.93 -14.13
C THR A 211 -8.45 5.65 -14.32
N PHE A 212 -9.49 5.26 -13.55
CA PHE A 212 -10.79 5.94 -13.61
C PHE A 212 -10.70 7.35 -13.02
N GLU A 213 -9.97 7.46 -11.92
CA GLU A 213 -9.73 8.69 -11.18
C GLU A 213 -8.72 9.62 -11.86
N LYS A 214 -7.80 9.09 -12.67
CA LYS A 214 -6.71 9.84 -13.32
C LYS A 214 -5.86 10.65 -12.33
N ILE A 215 -5.70 10.12 -11.13
CA ILE A 215 -4.89 10.70 -10.05
C ILE A 215 -3.58 9.92 -9.98
N LYS A 216 -2.46 10.64 -10.14
CA LYS A 216 -1.13 10.03 -10.23
C LYS A 216 -0.83 9.11 -9.05
N LEU A 217 -1.08 9.54 -7.81
CA LEU A 217 -0.81 8.73 -6.63
C LEU A 217 -1.59 7.41 -6.61
N CYS A 218 -2.89 7.47 -6.93
CA CYS A 218 -3.72 6.29 -7.05
C CYS A 218 -3.19 5.37 -8.16
N THR A 219 -2.82 5.94 -9.31
CA THR A 219 -2.21 5.20 -10.41
C THR A 219 -0.89 4.55 -10.00
N ASP A 220 -0.03 5.25 -9.27
CA ASP A 220 1.27 4.76 -8.81
C ASP A 220 1.09 3.54 -7.88
N ALA A 221 0.19 3.63 -6.90
CA ALA A 221 -0.14 2.52 -6.00
C ALA A 221 -0.72 1.32 -6.76
N LYS A 222 -1.58 1.56 -7.75
CA LYS A 222 -2.22 0.50 -8.55
C LYS A 222 -1.24 -0.18 -9.49
N TYR A 223 -0.54 0.57 -10.34
CA TYR A 223 0.31 0.02 -11.40
C TYR A 223 1.69 -0.43 -10.92
N PHE A 224 2.27 0.24 -9.92
CA PHE A 224 3.63 -0.06 -9.46
C PHE A 224 3.67 -0.99 -8.26
N HIS A 225 2.56 -1.16 -7.53
CA HIS A 225 2.43 -2.15 -6.47
C HIS A 225 1.41 -3.25 -6.79
N ALA A 226 0.11 -2.95 -6.69
CA ALA A 226 -0.96 -3.97 -6.68
C ALA A 226 -0.96 -4.85 -7.95
N MET A 227 -0.99 -4.22 -9.13
CA MET A 227 -0.97 -4.94 -10.41
C MET A 227 0.41 -5.54 -10.68
N ALA A 228 1.49 -4.87 -10.24
CA ALA A 228 2.86 -5.36 -10.40
C ALA A 228 3.09 -6.70 -9.66
N CYS A 229 2.44 -6.91 -8.52
CA CYS A 229 2.49 -8.17 -7.76
C CYS A 229 2.01 -9.37 -8.59
N GLY A 230 1.18 -9.15 -9.60
CA GLY A 230 0.76 -10.20 -10.53
C GLY A 230 1.83 -10.66 -11.52
N GLY A 231 2.88 -9.86 -11.74
CA GLY A 231 3.99 -10.20 -12.65
C GLY A 231 3.58 -10.51 -14.08
N GLY A 232 2.47 -9.95 -14.55
CA GLY A 232 1.91 -10.18 -15.88
C GLY A 232 1.25 -11.55 -16.05
N LEU A 233 1.18 -12.38 -15.00
CA LEU A 233 0.65 -13.75 -15.06
C LEU A 233 -0.86 -13.86 -14.80
N ILE A 234 -1.50 -12.73 -14.51
CA ILE A 234 -2.91 -12.61 -14.11
C ILE A 234 -3.65 -11.83 -15.19
N ASP A 235 -4.91 -12.20 -15.42
CA ASP A 235 -5.81 -11.43 -16.28
C ASP A 235 -5.88 -9.96 -15.86
N GLU A 236 -5.76 -9.04 -16.82
CA GLU A 236 -5.65 -7.61 -16.54
C GLU A 236 -6.92 -7.05 -15.88
N GLY A 237 -8.10 -7.59 -16.21
CA GLY A 237 -9.37 -7.22 -15.58
C GLY A 237 -9.42 -7.60 -14.09
N LEU A 238 -8.96 -8.80 -13.73
CA LEU A 238 -8.83 -9.20 -12.32
C LEU A 238 -7.76 -8.38 -11.59
N SER A 239 -6.59 -8.17 -12.21
CA SER A 239 -5.51 -7.35 -11.65
C SER A 239 -6.01 -5.95 -11.33
N ARG A 240 -6.78 -5.38 -12.26
CA ARG A 240 -7.34 -4.05 -12.11
C ARG A 240 -8.41 -3.99 -11.03
N ALA A 241 -9.33 -4.95 -10.99
CA ALA A 241 -10.35 -5.01 -9.94
C ALA A 241 -9.72 -5.15 -8.54
N ILE A 242 -8.66 -5.93 -8.36
CA ILE A 242 -7.94 -6.03 -7.08
C ILE A 242 -7.32 -4.68 -6.70
N ALA A 243 -6.69 -4.01 -7.66
CA ALA A 243 -6.07 -2.71 -7.43
C ALA A 243 -7.10 -1.62 -7.08
N ASP A 244 -8.24 -1.60 -7.76
CA ASP A 244 -9.34 -0.65 -7.50
C ASP A 244 -10.09 -0.98 -6.19
N ALA A 245 -10.19 -2.25 -5.78
CA ALA A 245 -10.74 -2.63 -4.48
C ALA A 245 -9.93 -2.03 -3.30
N GLY A 246 -8.64 -1.78 -3.52
CA GLY A 246 -7.77 -1.06 -2.58
C GLY A 246 -8.04 0.44 -2.45
N ASN A 247 -9.05 1.01 -3.10
CA ASN A 247 -9.33 2.45 -3.02
C ASN A 247 -9.64 2.95 -1.59
N ASP A 248 -10.16 2.10 -0.70
CA ASP A 248 -10.34 2.49 0.71
C ASP A 248 -9.01 2.77 1.42
N VAL A 249 -7.94 2.11 0.99
CA VAL A 249 -6.58 2.41 1.46
C VAL A 249 -6.19 3.82 1.04
N LEU A 250 -6.38 4.12 -0.25
CA LEU A 250 -6.07 5.43 -0.83
C LEU A 250 -6.92 6.55 -0.22
N ILE A 251 -8.18 6.28 0.12
CA ILE A 251 -9.04 7.22 0.82
C ILE A 251 -8.49 7.48 2.23
N GLY A 252 -8.09 6.46 2.99
CA GLY A 252 -7.50 6.64 4.32
C GLY A 252 -6.24 7.51 4.30
N ASP A 253 -5.31 7.19 3.40
CA ASP A 253 -4.00 7.83 3.30
C ASP A 253 -4.07 9.27 2.77
N TYR A 254 -4.96 9.53 1.80
CA TYR A 254 -4.91 10.78 1.01
C TYR A 254 -6.17 11.64 1.10
N CYS A 255 -7.11 11.36 2.01
CA CYS A 255 -8.35 12.14 2.08
C CYS A 255 -8.16 13.61 2.44
N GLU A 256 -7.08 13.97 3.14
CA GLU A 256 -6.79 15.38 3.46
C GLU A 256 -6.30 16.18 2.25
N ALA A 257 -5.69 15.51 1.28
CA ALA A 257 -5.20 16.11 0.03
C ALA A 257 -6.23 16.01 -1.12
N SER A 258 -7.35 15.32 -0.90
CA SER A 258 -8.33 14.99 -1.94
C SER A 258 -9.58 15.86 -1.89
N THR A 259 -10.18 16.10 -3.06
CA THR A 259 -11.50 16.75 -3.15
C THR A 259 -12.63 15.77 -2.80
N GLU A 260 -13.80 16.28 -2.41
CA GLU A 260 -14.98 15.44 -2.18
C GLU A 260 -15.36 14.62 -3.42
N GLN A 261 -15.26 15.23 -4.62
CA GLN A 261 -15.55 14.55 -5.88
C GLN A 261 -14.57 13.39 -6.12
N THR A 262 -13.29 13.59 -5.82
CA THR A 262 -12.26 12.55 -5.90
C THR A 262 -12.56 11.40 -4.95
N LEU A 263 -12.85 11.71 -3.68
CA LEU A 263 -13.14 10.69 -2.67
C LEU A 263 -14.38 9.88 -3.04
N HIS A 264 -15.44 10.55 -3.48
CA HIS A 264 -16.65 9.90 -3.95
C HIS A 264 -16.38 8.97 -5.14
N LEU A 265 -15.57 9.40 -6.12
CA LEU A 265 -15.19 8.54 -7.24
C LEU A 265 -14.39 7.31 -6.78
N LEU A 266 -13.43 7.47 -5.86
CA LEU A 266 -12.66 6.36 -5.29
C LEU A 266 -13.55 5.38 -4.54
N GLN A 267 -14.49 5.87 -3.72
CA GLN A 267 -15.45 5.05 -2.98
C GLN A 267 -16.30 4.21 -3.92
N GLN A 268 -16.90 4.84 -4.94
CA GLN A 268 -17.80 4.14 -5.85
C GLN A 268 -17.07 3.14 -6.75
N THR A 269 -15.87 3.48 -7.23
CA THR A 269 -15.06 2.56 -8.03
C THR A 269 -14.51 1.41 -7.20
N GLY A 270 -14.14 1.65 -5.94
CA GLY A 270 -13.75 0.59 -5.00
C GLY A 270 -14.88 -0.38 -4.68
N ALA A 271 -16.08 0.15 -4.40
CA ALA A 271 -17.28 -0.66 -4.23
C ALA A 271 -17.60 -1.51 -5.46
N ALA A 272 -17.57 -0.90 -6.66
CA ALA A 272 -17.77 -1.63 -7.92
C ALA A 272 -16.76 -2.76 -8.08
N ALA A 273 -15.50 -2.52 -7.72
CA ALA A 273 -14.41 -3.50 -7.83
C ALA A 273 -14.57 -4.66 -6.85
N VAL A 274 -14.89 -4.39 -5.57
CA VAL A 274 -15.18 -5.44 -4.58
C VAL A 274 -16.38 -6.28 -5.01
N ALA A 275 -17.43 -5.66 -5.54
CA ALA A 275 -18.60 -6.36 -6.06
C ALA A 275 -18.26 -7.25 -7.27
N PHE A 276 -17.44 -6.74 -8.19
CA PHE A 276 -16.95 -7.52 -9.33
C PHE A 276 -16.12 -8.72 -8.88
N LEU A 277 -15.20 -8.53 -7.93
CA LEU A 277 -14.39 -9.62 -7.38
C LEU A 277 -15.27 -10.66 -6.67
N LYS A 278 -16.34 -10.24 -5.99
CA LYS A 278 -17.31 -11.18 -5.42
C LYS A 278 -18.05 -11.96 -6.51
N ALA A 279 -18.46 -11.32 -7.61
CA ALA A 279 -19.05 -12.02 -8.74
C ALA A 279 -18.07 -13.03 -9.37
N CYS A 280 -16.79 -12.67 -9.49
CA CYS A 280 -15.74 -13.60 -9.93
C CYS A 280 -15.49 -14.73 -8.93
N ASN A 281 -15.64 -14.48 -7.62
CA ASN A 281 -15.57 -15.53 -6.60
C ASN A 281 -16.73 -16.53 -6.71
N LEU A 282 -17.95 -16.04 -6.94
CA LEU A 282 -19.12 -16.90 -7.21
C LEU A 282 -18.92 -17.75 -8.48
N ALA A 283 -18.16 -17.24 -9.45
CA ALA A 283 -17.75 -17.97 -10.66
C ALA A 283 -16.53 -18.89 -10.44
N GLY A 284 -15.94 -18.95 -9.25
CA GLY A 284 -14.77 -19.78 -8.97
C GLY A 284 -13.45 -19.27 -9.56
N LEU A 285 -13.40 -18.03 -10.05
CA LEU A 285 -12.20 -17.40 -10.60
C LEU A 285 -11.32 -16.75 -9.52
N VAL A 286 -11.95 -16.35 -8.42
CA VAL A 286 -11.31 -15.87 -7.19
C VAL A 286 -11.68 -16.82 -6.07
N SER A 287 -10.70 -17.39 -5.38
CA SER A 287 -10.97 -18.30 -4.26
C SER A 287 -11.54 -17.55 -3.05
N ASP A 288 -12.26 -18.27 -2.18
CA ASP A 288 -12.75 -17.69 -0.93
C ASP A 288 -11.62 -17.11 -0.09
N TRP A 289 -10.47 -17.78 -0.03
CA TRP A 289 -9.30 -17.27 0.70
C TRP A 289 -8.85 -15.89 0.18
N GLN A 290 -8.78 -15.71 -1.15
CA GLN A 290 -8.34 -14.45 -1.76
C GLN A 290 -9.32 -13.31 -1.47
N LEU A 291 -10.63 -13.57 -1.61
CA LEU A 291 -11.65 -12.56 -1.36
C LEU A 291 -11.74 -12.22 0.13
N ASP A 292 -11.76 -13.23 0.99
CA ASP A 292 -11.87 -13.07 2.45
C ASP A 292 -10.72 -12.24 3.02
N VAL A 293 -9.47 -12.55 2.61
CA VAL A 293 -8.27 -11.80 3.02
C VAL A 293 -8.34 -10.35 2.55
N LEU A 294 -8.78 -10.09 1.31
CA LEU A 294 -8.90 -8.74 0.76
C LEU A 294 -9.96 -7.93 1.53
N VAL A 295 -11.14 -8.50 1.72
CA VAL A 295 -12.26 -7.87 2.43
C VAL A 295 -11.88 -7.56 3.88
N ALA A 296 -11.30 -8.52 4.59
CA ALA A 296 -10.89 -8.33 5.98
C ALA A 296 -9.80 -7.25 6.11
N ALA A 297 -8.83 -7.23 5.20
CA ALA A 297 -7.78 -6.20 5.17
C ALA A 297 -8.38 -4.80 5.01
N HIS A 298 -9.30 -4.60 4.06
CA HIS A 298 -9.93 -3.30 3.82
C HIS A 298 -10.79 -2.84 4.98
N ILE A 299 -11.61 -3.73 5.56
CA ILE A 299 -12.42 -3.42 6.75
C ILE A 299 -11.51 -2.99 7.91
N GLN A 300 -10.43 -3.71 8.18
CA GLN A 300 -9.51 -3.33 9.25
C GLN A 300 -8.73 -2.05 8.93
N PHE A 301 -8.39 -1.81 7.66
CA PHE A 301 -7.72 -0.58 7.25
C PHE A 301 -8.62 0.65 7.44
N ARG A 302 -9.94 0.57 7.15
CA ARG A 302 -10.90 1.66 7.39
C ARG A 302 -10.83 2.20 8.83
N VAL A 303 -10.59 1.32 9.81
CA VAL A 303 -10.39 1.71 11.21
C VAL A 303 -9.17 2.59 11.37
N LEU A 304 -8.03 2.16 10.81
CA LEU A 304 -6.77 2.89 10.94
C LEU A 304 -6.80 4.20 10.15
N GLY A 305 -7.55 4.26 9.05
CA GLY A 305 -7.68 5.45 8.22
C GLY A 305 -8.24 6.67 8.97
N TYR A 306 -8.96 6.49 10.08
CA TYR A 306 -9.41 7.59 10.95
C TYR A 306 -8.29 8.22 11.80
N TYR A 307 -7.15 7.55 11.97
CA TYR A 307 -6.06 8.02 12.82
C TYR A 307 -5.39 9.27 12.25
N ARG A 308 -5.12 10.27 13.08
CA ARG A 308 -4.32 11.45 12.72
C ARG A 308 -3.37 11.81 13.85
N ASN A 309 -2.10 12.02 13.52
CA ASN A 309 -1.09 12.46 14.47
C ASN A 309 -1.13 13.97 14.71
N HIS A 310 -2.18 14.46 15.37
CA HIS A 310 -2.32 15.87 15.72
C HIS A 310 -1.26 16.40 16.69
N ALA A 311 -0.46 15.53 17.31
CA ALA A 311 0.65 15.96 18.16
C ALA A 311 1.89 16.38 17.35
N ALA A 312 1.97 16.07 16.05
CA ALA A 312 3.15 16.29 15.21
C ALA A 312 3.78 17.69 15.34
N PRO A 313 3.01 18.81 15.37
CA PRO A 313 3.57 20.15 15.52
C PRO A 313 4.24 20.43 16.87
N LYS A 314 3.98 19.61 17.89
CA LYS A 314 4.48 19.78 19.26
C LYS A 314 5.55 18.76 19.64
N LEU A 315 5.88 17.85 18.73
CA LEU A 315 6.95 16.89 18.96
C LEU A 315 8.32 17.57 18.89
N PRO A 316 9.32 17.09 19.66
CA PRO A 316 10.68 17.59 19.52
C PRO A 316 11.16 17.34 18.09
N ALA A 317 12.00 18.25 17.57
CA ALA A 317 12.62 18.08 16.26
C ALA A 317 13.77 17.05 16.32
N GLY A 318 14.06 16.43 15.18
CA GLY A 318 15.20 15.54 14.99
C GLY A 318 14.91 14.08 15.35
N LEU A 319 15.97 13.31 15.61
CA LEU A 319 15.85 11.89 15.97
C LEU A 319 15.65 11.68 17.47
N TYR A 320 14.68 10.84 17.82
CA TYR A 320 14.39 10.39 19.18
C TYR A 320 13.56 9.11 19.15
N GLY A 321 13.77 8.24 20.14
CA GLY A 321 13.06 6.98 20.27
C GLY A 321 11.62 7.12 20.79
N SER A 322 10.86 6.03 20.78
CA SER A 322 9.54 5.95 21.45
C SER A 322 9.24 4.60 22.12
N ARG A 323 8.07 4.53 22.75
CA ARG A 323 7.48 3.33 23.35
C ARG A 323 7.04 2.25 22.34
N MET A 324 6.92 2.54 21.03
CA MET A 324 6.40 1.56 20.06
C MET A 324 7.11 0.21 20.18
N THR A 325 6.31 -0.85 20.28
CA THR A 325 6.75 -2.14 20.81
C THR A 325 7.12 -3.15 19.73
N GLY A 326 6.73 -2.92 18.47
CA GLY A 326 7.05 -3.83 17.38
C GLY A 326 6.98 -3.19 16.01
N ILE A 327 7.86 -3.65 15.11
CA ILE A 327 7.96 -3.14 13.74
C ILE A 327 6.66 -3.40 12.95
N THR A 328 5.97 -4.50 13.20
CA THR A 328 4.83 -4.94 12.38
C THR A 328 3.45 -4.63 12.97
N ILE A 329 3.33 -4.09 14.18
CA ILE A 329 2.05 -4.13 14.91
C ILE A 329 0.92 -3.42 14.16
N HIS A 330 1.01 -2.12 13.92
CA HIS A 330 0.03 -1.43 13.06
C HIS A 330 0.33 -1.61 11.57
N ARG A 331 1.62 -1.69 11.20
CA ARG A 331 2.08 -1.89 9.81
C ARG A 331 1.59 -3.19 9.16
N HIS A 332 1.18 -4.18 9.95
CA HIS A 332 0.50 -5.40 9.48
C HIS A 332 -0.75 -5.09 8.64
N ILE A 333 -1.45 -3.99 8.97
CA ILE A 333 -2.66 -3.55 8.28
C ILE A 333 -2.32 -2.36 7.37
N ASP A 334 -1.61 -1.38 7.93
CA ASP A 334 -1.42 -0.05 7.36
C ASP A 334 -0.59 -0.05 6.06
N ILE A 335 0.35 -0.98 5.88
CA ILE A 335 1.17 -1.04 4.66
C ILE A 335 0.43 -1.66 3.45
N ALA A 336 -0.82 -2.06 3.64
CA ALA A 336 -1.74 -2.55 2.60
C ALA A 336 -1.22 -3.73 1.73
N ASN A 337 -0.31 -4.56 2.26
CA ASN A 337 0.26 -5.72 1.55
C ASN A 337 -0.79 -6.70 1.02
N ALA A 338 -1.98 -6.77 1.63
CA ALA A 338 -3.04 -7.71 1.25
C ALA A 338 -3.44 -7.60 -0.23
N VAL A 339 -3.48 -6.38 -0.77
CA VAL A 339 -3.84 -6.14 -2.18
C VAL A 339 -2.83 -6.83 -3.10
N GLY A 340 -1.53 -6.65 -2.83
CA GLY A 340 -0.45 -7.30 -3.56
C GLY A 340 -0.43 -8.82 -3.37
N VAL A 341 -0.65 -9.29 -2.14
CA VAL A 341 -0.71 -10.73 -1.81
C VAL A 341 -1.80 -11.44 -2.60
N VAL A 342 -2.99 -10.83 -2.73
CA VAL A 342 -4.10 -11.43 -3.48
C VAL A 342 -3.80 -11.49 -4.98
N ALA A 343 -3.23 -10.42 -5.55
CA ALA A 343 -2.79 -10.42 -6.95
C ALA A 343 -1.70 -11.49 -7.22
N ALA A 344 -0.68 -11.57 -6.37
CA ALA A 344 0.38 -12.57 -6.47
C ALA A 344 -0.15 -14.00 -6.20
N SER A 345 -1.14 -14.16 -5.32
CA SER A 345 -1.79 -15.45 -5.05
C SER A 345 -2.51 -15.98 -6.30
N LEU A 346 -3.24 -15.13 -7.03
CA LEU A 346 -3.87 -15.51 -8.29
C LEU A 346 -2.84 -15.91 -9.36
N ALA A 347 -1.75 -15.13 -9.46
CA ALA A 347 -0.67 -15.40 -10.40
C ALA A 347 0.05 -16.75 -10.16
N THR A 348 0.16 -17.16 -8.89
CA THR A 348 1.01 -18.31 -8.48
C THR A 348 0.22 -19.52 -8.02
N GLY A 349 -1.07 -19.36 -7.72
CA GLY A 349 -1.89 -20.36 -7.03
C GLY A 349 -1.53 -20.59 -5.57
N GLN A 350 -0.62 -19.78 -4.99
CA GLN A 350 -0.13 -19.95 -3.63
C GLN A 350 -0.92 -19.07 -2.64
N GLN A 351 -1.14 -19.58 -1.43
CA GLN A 351 -1.71 -18.84 -0.31
C GLN A 351 -0.65 -18.64 0.77
N LEU A 352 -0.81 -17.58 1.57
CA LEU A 352 0.05 -17.32 2.72
C LEU A 352 -0.59 -17.84 4.01
N ASN A 353 0.24 -18.40 4.89
CA ASN A 353 -0.13 -18.55 6.29
C ASN A 353 0.25 -17.29 7.09
N GLU A 354 -0.13 -17.26 8.35
CA GLU A 354 0.14 -16.13 9.25
C GLU A 354 1.63 -15.81 9.38
N ALA A 355 2.48 -16.81 9.60
CA ALA A 355 3.92 -16.59 9.80
C ALA A 355 4.59 -16.00 8.55
N GLU A 356 4.22 -16.50 7.37
CA GLU A 356 4.71 -15.97 6.08
C GLU A 356 4.24 -14.52 5.87
N TYR A 357 2.98 -14.20 6.20
CA TYR A 357 2.45 -12.84 6.09
C TYR A 357 3.14 -11.88 7.07
N MET A 358 3.40 -12.31 8.31
CA MET A 358 4.12 -11.50 9.30
C MET A 358 5.56 -11.22 8.85
N GLN A 359 6.24 -12.20 8.25
CA GLN A 359 7.57 -12.00 7.68
C GLN A 359 7.54 -11.01 6.51
N LEU A 360 6.53 -11.11 5.63
CA LEU A 360 6.32 -10.15 4.55
C LEU A 360 6.08 -8.74 5.09
N SER A 361 5.19 -8.59 6.07
CA SER A 361 4.90 -7.31 6.74
C SER A 361 6.17 -6.72 7.35
N TYR A 362 7.00 -7.53 8.01
CA TYR A 362 8.27 -7.08 8.57
C TYR A 362 9.22 -6.55 7.49
N GLY A 363 9.46 -7.32 6.43
CA GLY A 363 10.37 -6.93 5.35
C GLY A 363 9.91 -5.68 4.60
N THR A 364 8.62 -5.62 4.23
CA THR A 364 8.04 -4.46 3.54
C THR A 364 8.01 -3.21 4.43
N THR A 365 7.77 -3.36 5.73
CA THR A 365 7.88 -2.26 6.69
C THR A 365 9.31 -1.72 6.71
N LEU A 366 10.32 -2.59 6.83
CA LEU A 366 11.71 -2.14 6.78
C LEU A 366 12.03 -1.41 5.48
N ILE A 367 11.60 -1.92 4.32
CA ILE A 367 11.80 -1.24 3.04
C ILE A 367 11.19 0.17 3.07
N ASN A 368 9.90 0.26 3.38
CA ASN A 368 9.15 1.52 3.38
C ASN A 368 9.77 2.53 4.34
N ASP A 369 9.94 2.12 5.59
CA ASP A 369 10.28 3.01 6.68
C ASP A 369 11.75 3.41 6.69
N LEU A 370 12.64 2.61 6.10
CA LEU A 370 14.03 3.01 5.86
C LEU A 370 14.13 3.99 4.68
N VAL A 371 13.37 3.77 3.61
CA VAL A 371 13.32 4.69 2.46
C VAL A 371 12.74 6.05 2.87
N ASP A 372 11.73 6.04 3.74
CA ASP A 372 11.05 7.25 4.23
C ASP A 372 11.65 7.82 5.50
N PHE A 373 12.63 7.15 6.10
CA PHE A 373 13.25 7.50 7.38
C PHE A 373 13.58 8.99 7.49
N ARG A 374 14.17 9.55 6.42
CA ARG A 374 14.59 10.95 6.37
C ARG A 374 13.40 11.92 6.31
N SER A 375 12.42 11.66 5.44
CA SER A 375 11.22 12.51 5.32
C SER A 375 10.38 12.44 6.58
N ASP A 376 10.25 11.24 7.16
CA ASP A 376 9.47 11.02 8.38
C ASP A 376 10.13 11.65 9.60
N ALA A 377 11.46 11.62 9.68
CA ALA A 377 12.20 12.35 10.70
C ALA A 377 12.00 13.87 10.57
N MET A 378 12.09 14.40 9.36
CA MET A 378 11.90 15.85 9.11
C MET A 378 10.47 16.30 9.44
N ARG A 379 9.46 15.48 9.11
CA ARG A 379 8.03 15.76 9.34
C ARG A 379 7.55 15.35 10.74
N ASN A 380 8.43 14.82 11.59
CA ASN A 380 8.11 14.25 12.90
C ASN A 380 7.02 13.14 12.87
N GLN A 381 6.94 12.35 11.79
CA GLN A 381 5.93 11.31 11.64
C GLN A 381 6.14 10.17 12.64
N ARG A 382 5.13 9.84 13.46
CA ARG A 382 5.28 8.83 14.53
C ARG A 382 4.84 7.43 14.14
N GLU A 383 4.27 7.28 12.97
CA GLU A 383 3.83 6.00 12.41
C GLU A 383 4.98 5.17 11.86
N ASN A 384 6.19 5.73 11.68
CA ASN A 384 7.37 5.00 11.23
C ASN A 384 8.06 4.28 12.43
N PRO A 385 7.85 2.96 12.65
CA PRO A 385 8.48 2.20 13.73
C PRO A 385 10.00 2.17 13.66
N VAL A 386 10.62 2.22 12.47
CA VAL A 386 12.08 2.23 12.34
C VAL A 386 12.66 3.53 12.92
N LEU A 387 12.04 4.67 12.63
CA LEU A 387 12.39 5.97 13.21
C LEU A 387 12.26 5.97 14.73
N ARG A 388 11.26 5.25 15.25
CA ARG A 388 10.94 5.20 16.68
C ARG A 388 11.77 4.20 17.48
N GLY A 389 12.30 3.18 16.82
CA GLY A 389 13.17 2.18 17.45
C GLY A 389 14.59 2.69 17.72
N VAL A 390 14.97 3.88 17.21
CA VAL A 390 16.32 4.44 17.34
C VAL A 390 16.70 4.59 18.83
N LYS A 391 17.71 3.83 19.26
CA LYS A 391 18.27 3.86 20.62
C LYS A 391 19.79 3.68 20.56
N GLY A 392 20.51 4.34 21.47
CA GLY A 392 21.97 4.27 21.52
C GLY A 392 22.63 4.86 20.27
N SER A 393 23.58 4.13 19.67
CA SER A 393 24.31 4.61 18.50
C SER A 393 23.44 4.55 17.24
N ILE A 394 23.13 5.72 16.68
CA ILE A 394 22.34 5.86 15.44
C ILE A 394 22.98 5.05 14.31
N CYS A 395 24.31 5.09 14.19
CA CYS A 395 25.05 4.43 13.11
C CYS A 395 24.95 2.89 13.23
N GLN A 396 25.05 2.35 14.45
CA GLN A 396 24.87 0.92 14.70
C GLN A 396 23.42 0.48 14.49
N TYR A 397 22.47 1.30 14.95
CA TYR A 397 21.05 1.03 14.77
C TYR A 397 20.66 0.97 13.29
N LEU A 398 20.96 2.03 12.52
CA LEU A 398 20.67 2.08 11.08
C LEU A 398 21.39 0.96 10.32
N HIS A 399 22.63 0.65 10.71
CA HIS A 399 23.35 -0.48 10.15
C HIS A 399 22.58 -1.80 10.34
N GLN A 400 22.13 -2.07 11.57
CA GLN A 400 21.37 -3.29 11.88
C GLN A 400 20.04 -3.33 11.11
N GLN A 401 19.28 -2.24 11.09
CA GLN A 401 18.00 -2.19 10.37
C GLN A 401 18.16 -2.42 8.86
N MET A 402 19.20 -1.84 8.25
CA MET A 402 19.49 -2.10 6.84
C MET A 402 19.93 -3.55 6.58
N LEU A 403 20.74 -4.13 7.47
CA LEU A 403 21.19 -5.51 7.36
C LEU A 403 20.00 -6.48 7.49
N ASP A 404 19.13 -6.24 8.48
CA ASP A 404 17.90 -7.01 8.68
C ASP A 404 16.97 -6.89 7.47
N CYS A 405 16.88 -5.70 6.87
CA CYS A 405 16.12 -5.49 5.65
C CYS A 405 16.65 -6.35 4.50
N LEU A 406 17.96 -6.34 4.24
CA LEU A 406 18.57 -7.16 3.19
C LEU A 406 18.37 -8.66 3.42
N ILE A 407 18.60 -9.13 4.65
CA ILE A 407 18.40 -10.53 5.04
C ILE A 407 16.94 -10.93 4.81
N CYS A 408 16.00 -10.10 5.27
CA CYS A 408 14.58 -10.38 5.15
C CYS A 408 14.13 -10.40 3.68
N VAL A 409 14.53 -9.40 2.88
CA VAL A 409 14.21 -9.33 1.45
C VAL A 409 14.74 -10.56 0.71
N ARG A 410 15.99 -10.97 0.97
CA ARG A 410 16.56 -12.20 0.43
C ARG A 410 15.70 -13.41 0.80
N HIS A 411 15.42 -13.61 2.09
CA HIS A 411 14.63 -14.76 2.54
C HIS A 411 13.20 -14.77 1.96
N LEU A 412 12.55 -13.61 1.84
CA LEU A 412 11.22 -13.52 1.23
C LEU A 412 11.24 -13.95 -0.24
N ILE A 413 12.25 -13.53 -0.99
CA ILE A 413 12.41 -13.88 -2.41
C ILE A 413 12.79 -15.37 -2.58
N GLU A 414 13.66 -15.88 -1.71
CA GLU A 414 14.13 -17.26 -1.75
C GLU A 414 13.05 -18.28 -1.35
N SER A 415 12.19 -17.93 -0.38
CA SER A 415 11.31 -18.89 0.28
C SER A 415 10.09 -19.30 -0.55
N LYS A 416 9.39 -18.33 -1.16
CA LYS A 416 8.10 -18.59 -1.79
C LYS A 416 7.80 -17.61 -2.91
N ARG A 417 7.23 -18.11 -4.02
CA ARG A 417 6.99 -17.29 -5.21
C ARG A 417 6.04 -16.12 -4.95
N VAL A 418 4.95 -16.33 -4.20
CA VAL A 418 4.04 -15.23 -3.82
C VAL A 418 4.76 -14.16 -2.97
N LEU A 419 5.65 -14.54 -2.06
CA LEU A 419 6.43 -13.60 -1.24
C LEU A 419 7.43 -12.83 -2.10
N ALA A 420 8.11 -13.51 -3.02
CA ALA A 420 9.02 -12.89 -3.97
C ALA A 420 8.32 -11.85 -4.84
N MET A 421 7.18 -12.21 -5.43
CA MET A 421 6.42 -11.31 -6.30
C MET A 421 5.98 -10.04 -5.57
N VAL A 422 5.43 -10.17 -4.35
CA VAL A 422 5.02 -9.01 -3.55
C VAL A 422 6.23 -8.17 -3.15
N THR A 423 7.32 -8.78 -2.69
CA THR A 423 8.53 -8.05 -2.27
C THR A 423 9.15 -7.28 -3.44
N MET A 424 9.29 -7.88 -4.61
CA MET A 424 9.84 -7.20 -5.79
C MET A 424 8.93 -6.06 -6.29
N ALA A 425 7.61 -6.27 -6.27
CA ALA A 425 6.63 -5.23 -6.60
C ALA A 425 6.63 -4.09 -5.58
N PHE A 426 6.83 -4.39 -4.29
CA PHE A 426 6.95 -3.38 -3.24
C PHE A 426 8.18 -2.49 -3.45
N CYS A 427 9.34 -3.10 -3.80
CA CYS A 427 10.54 -2.35 -4.18
C CYS A 427 10.31 -1.50 -5.44
N ASN A 428 9.60 -2.04 -6.45
CA ASN A 428 9.22 -1.28 -7.64
C ASN A 428 8.35 -0.06 -7.27
N TRP A 429 7.36 -0.21 -6.41
CA TRP A 429 6.56 0.90 -5.92
C TRP A 429 7.39 1.92 -5.16
N CYS A 430 8.27 1.49 -4.25
CA CYS A 430 9.17 2.40 -3.53
C CYS A 430 10.02 3.23 -4.49
N VAL A 431 10.65 2.60 -5.49
CA VAL A 431 11.46 3.32 -6.49
C VAL A 431 10.59 4.22 -7.37
N MET A 432 9.45 3.71 -7.82
CA MET A 432 8.63 4.37 -8.82
C MET A 432 7.80 5.51 -8.22
N ALA A 433 6.98 5.23 -7.21
CA ALA A 433 6.09 6.20 -6.59
C ALA A 433 6.86 7.29 -5.82
N SER A 434 7.93 6.91 -5.11
CA SER A 434 8.82 7.86 -4.42
C SER A 434 9.98 8.34 -5.30
N HIS A 435 9.89 8.24 -6.63
CA HIS A 435 11.01 8.59 -7.53
C HIS A 435 11.50 10.03 -7.35
N HIS A 436 10.59 11.00 -7.24
CA HIS A 436 10.95 12.41 -7.07
C HIS A 436 11.89 12.59 -5.86
N LYS A 437 11.59 11.93 -4.74
CA LYS A 437 12.42 11.90 -3.53
C LYS A 437 13.71 11.11 -3.73
N LEU A 438 13.63 9.87 -4.22
CA LEU A 438 14.79 8.98 -4.34
C LEU A 438 15.81 9.47 -5.36
N HIS A 439 15.35 10.02 -6.48
CA HIS A 439 16.20 10.64 -7.48
C HIS A 439 16.95 11.84 -6.89
N GLU A 440 16.28 12.69 -6.09
CA GLU A 440 16.93 13.81 -5.43
C GLU A 440 17.94 13.35 -4.39
N LEU A 441 17.58 12.40 -3.52
CA LEU A 441 18.51 11.82 -2.56
C LEU A 441 19.75 11.24 -3.24
N TYR A 442 19.54 10.49 -4.33
CA TYR A 442 20.63 9.88 -5.10
C TYR A 442 21.57 10.91 -5.76
N HIS A 443 21.14 12.16 -6.00
CA HIS A 443 22.01 13.18 -6.60
C HIS A 443 22.48 14.25 -5.61
N GLY A 444 21.73 14.48 -4.53
CA GLY A 444 21.92 15.65 -3.66
C GLY A 444 22.49 15.35 -2.28
N VAL A 445 22.55 14.09 -1.82
CA VAL A 445 23.30 13.78 -0.60
C VAL A 445 24.79 13.79 -0.88
N MET A 446 25.54 14.47 -0.02
CA MET A 446 27.01 14.50 -0.06
C MET A 446 27.57 13.67 1.08
N GLN A 447 28.63 12.92 0.81
CA GLN A 447 29.33 12.18 1.84
C GLN A 447 30.06 13.13 2.78
N ASN A 448 29.82 13.00 4.09
CA ASN A 448 30.51 13.80 5.09
C ASN A 448 31.93 13.28 5.31
N MET A 449 32.91 13.95 4.69
CA MET A 449 34.33 13.59 4.78
C MET A 449 34.98 13.92 6.13
N SER A 450 34.32 14.71 6.98
CA SER A 450 34.82 15.07 8.31
C SER A 450 34.57 13.99 9.37
N LEU A 451 33.60 13.10 9.11
CA LEU A 451 33.27 11.99 10.01
C LEU A 451 34.03 10.74 9.58
N LYS A 452 34.58 10.02 10.56
CA LYS A 452 35.11 8.67 10.31
C LYS A 452 33.96 7.78 9.87
N GLN A 453 34.09 7.20 8.68
CA GLN A 453 33.05 6.33 8.16
C GLN A 453 32.87 5.08 9.03
N CYS A 454 31.63 4.82 9.41
CA CYS A 454 31.26 3.55 9.98
C CYS A 454 31.42 2.43 8.94
N LYS A 455 31.97 1.30 9.39
CA LYS A 455 32.02 0.08 8.60
C LYS A 455 30.69 -0.66 8.81
N TYR A 456 29.86 -0.67 7.79
CA TYR A 456 28.60 -1.42 7.78
C TYR A 456 28.92 -2.82 7.24
N HIS A 457 29.23 -3.75 8.15
CA HIS A 457 29.71 -5.09 7.81
C HIS A 457 28.56 -5.99 7.32
N GLY A 458 28.83 -6.97 6.46
CA GLY A 458 27.82 -7.96 6.04
C GLY A 458 26.79 -7.48 5.00
N LEU A 459 26.66 -6.17 4.73
CA LEU A 459 25.72 -5.70 3.69
C LEU A 459 26.07 -6.23 2.30
N GLU A 460 27.34 -6.16 1.91
CA GLU A 460 27.78 -6.63 0.58
C GLU A 460 27.63 -8.14 0.45
N GLU A 461 27.94 -8.90 1.50
CA GLU A 461 27.73 -10.35 1.51
C GLU A 461 26.26 -10.71 1.34
N GLN A 462 25.36 -10.07 2.08
CA GLN A 462 23.92 -10.31 1.95
C GLN A 462 23.38 -9.83 0.59
N TYR A 463 23.94 -8.78 0.01
CA TYR A 463 23.58 -8.32 -1.32
C TYR A 463 23.98 -9.33 -2.41
N GLU A 464 25.19 -9.90 -2.35
CA GLU A 464 25.60 -10.95 -3.30
C GLU A 464 24.68 -12.18 -3.21
N LEU A 465 24.32 -12.61 -2.01
CA LEU A 465 23.33 -13.68 -1.81
C LEU A 465 21.93 -13.30 -2.35
N LEU A 466 21.54 -12.03 -2.21
CA LEU A 466 20.31 -11.50 -2.81
C LEU A 466 20.35 -11.57 -4.35
N LEU A 467 21.49 -11.26 -4.97
CA LEU A 467 21.65 -11.35 -6.43
C LEU A 467 21.47 -12.79 -6.93
N ASP A 468 21.95 -13.78 -6.18
CA ASP A 468 21.78 -15.20 -6.51
C ASP A 468 20.31 -15.60 -6.52
N VAL A 469 19.52 -15.22 -5.49
CA VAL A 469 18.10 -15.57 -5.40
C VAL A 469 17.22 -14.79 -6.39
N LEU A 470 17.70 -13.65 -6.89
CA LEU A 470 17.03 -12.87 -7.94
C LEU A 470 17.30 -13.41 -9.36
N ARG A 471 18.34 -14.24 -9.56
CA ARG A 471 18.72 -14.78 -10.88
C ARG A 471 17.57 -15.47 -11.62
N PRO A 472 16.70 -16.29 -10.98
CA PRO A 472 15.58 -16.96 -11.66
C PRO A 472 14.55 -16.01 -12.27
N TYR A 473 14.46 -14.77 -11.77
CA TYR A 473 13.52 -13.76 -12.27
C TYR A 473 14.08 -12.93 -13.43
N GLY A 474 15.32 -13.19 -13.85
CA GLY A 474 15.96 -12.51 -14.96
C GLY A 474 16.48 -11.11 -14.60
N SER A 475 16.95 -10.41 -15.64
CA SER A 475 17.40 -9.02 -15.61
C SER A 475 17.31 -8.44 -17.02
N LEU A 476 16.99 -7.15 -17.11
CA LEU A 476 17.02 -6.38 -18.36
C LEU A 476 18.42 -5.81 -18.65
N GLY A 477 19.38 -6.00 -17.72
CA GLY A 477 20.75 -5.52 -17.86
C GLY A 477 20.81 -4.00 -18.06
N LEU A 478 21.64 -3.54 -19.00
CA LEU A 478 21.81 -2.11 -19.29
C LEU A 478 20.55 -1.43 -19.85
N ALA A 479 19.58 -2.20 -20.34
CA ALA A 479 18.31 -1.68 -20.84
C ALA A 479 17.25 -1.54 -19.73
N GLY A 480 17.56 -1.99 -18.51
CA GLY A 480 16.71 -1.94 -17.33
C GLY A 480 16.74 -0.60 -16.58
N PRO A 481 16.01 -0.51 -15.46
CA PRO A 481 15.96 0.69 -14.64
C PRO A 481 17.29 0.96 -13.92
N HIS A 482 17.62 2.23 -13.69
CA HIS A 482 18.69 2.63 -12.79
C HIS A 482 18.36 3.94 -12.06
N MET A 483 18.94 4.16 -10.87
CA MET A 483 18.61 5.31 -10.00
C MET A 483 18.85 6.68 -10.63
N GLY A 484 19.79 6.77 -11.58
CA GLY A 484 20.06 8.00 -12.34
C GLY A 484 19.02 8.37 -13.41
N MET A 485 18.02 7.53 -13.69
CA MET A 485 17.01 7.83 -14.72
C MET A 485 15.99 8.85 -14.20
N LYS A 486 15.46 9.67 -15.11
CA LYS A 486 14.32 10.55 -14.80
C LYS A 486 13.03 9.74 -14.74
N ARG A 487 12.05 10.26 -13.99
CA ARG A 487 10.74 9.62 -13.81
C ARG A 487 10.07 9.29 -15.13
N ARG A 488 10.04 10.25 -16.05
CA ARG A 488 9.42 10.10 -17.37
C ARG A 488 10.02 8.99 -18.23
N ASP A 489 11.31 8.71 -18.04
CA ASP A 489 12.01 7.68 -18.80
C ASP A 489 11.69 6.30 -18.21
N LEU A 490 11.65 6.21 -16.87
CA LEU A 490 11.18 5.01 -16.16
C LEU A 490 9.72 4.68 -16.47
N ASP A 491 8.83 5.68 -16.54
CA ASP A 491 7.42 5.50 -16.91
C ASP A 491 7.28 4.81 -18.28
N ARG A 492 8.00 5.32 -19.28
CA ARG A 492 7.97 4.78 -20.65
C ARG A 492 8.55 3.36 -20.71
N LEU A 493 9.67 3.13 -20.04
CA LEU A 493 10.30 1.81 -20.01
C LEU A 493 9.42 0.79 -19.29
N TYR A 494 8.87 1.12 -18.13
CA TYR A 494 7.98 0.21 -17.41
C TYR A 494 6.72 -0.10 -18.21
N SER A 495 6.11 0.90 -18.86
CA SER A 495 4.94 0.67 -19.72
C SER A 495 5.23 -0.29 -20.88
N HIS A 496 6.49 -0.36 -21.34
CA HIS A 496 6.94 -1.30 -22.36
C HIS A 496 7.21 -2.70 -21.76
N TYR A 497 7.97 -2.78 -20.68
CA TYR A 497 8.36 -4.05 -20.08
C TYR A 497 7.27 -4.73 -19.26
N LYS A 498 6.18 -4.05 -18.88
CA LYS A 498 5.04 -4.67 -18.22
C LYS A 498 4.16 -5.53 -19.15
N GLN A 499 4.46 -5.55 -20.46
CA GLN A 499 3.60 -6.18 -21.46
C GLN A 499 3.80 -7.69 -21.58
N SER A 500 4.89 -8.25 -21.04
CA SER A 500 5.10 -9.70 -20.96
C SER A 500 5.49 -10.11 -19.54
N PRO A 501 5.08 -11.30 -19.07
CA PRO A 501 5.44 -11.76 -17.74
C PRO A 501 6.95 -11.83 -17.49
N GLU A 502 7.72 -12.25 -18.49
CA GLU A 502 9.17 -12.42 -18.40
C GLU A 502 9.87 -11.07 -18.24
N THR A 503 9.51 -10.10 -19.08
CA THR A 503 10.10 -8.76 -19.05
C THR A 503 9.66 -7.98 -17.81
N GLN A 504 8.42 -8.19 -17.35
CA GLN A 504 7.93 -7.58 -16.12
C GLN A 504 8.65 -8.14 -14.90
N GLN A 505 8.81 -9.47 -14.78
CA GLN A 505 9.54 -10.08 -13.67
C GLN A 505 11.01 -9.63 -13.64
N ALA A 506 11.66 -9.53 -14.81
CA ALA A 506 13.03 -9.02 -14.91
C ALA A 506 13.12 -7.55 -14.44
N TRP A 507 12.16 -6.70 -14.83
CA TRP A 507 12.06 -5.33 -14.34
C TRP A 507 11.92 -5.27 -12.82
N LEU A 508 11.01 -6.06 -12.24
CA LEU A 508 10.77 -6.07 -10.79
C LEU A 508 12.01 -6.57 -10.03
N ALA A 509 12.70 -7.58 -10.55
CA ALA A 509 13.96 -8.05 -9.98
C ALA A 509 15.05 -6.96 -10.03
N ASP A 510 15.16 -6.24 -11.15
CA ASP A 510 16.11 -5.13 -11.28
C ASP A 510 15.79 -3.98 -10.31
N MET A 511 14.51 -3.71 -10.02
CA MET A 511 14.10 -2.74 -8.99
C MET A 511 14.60 -3.11 -7.60
N VAL A 512 14.59 -4.40 -7.25
CA VAL A 512 15.23 -4.87 -6.01
C VAL A 512 16.75 -4.67 -6.07
N ARG A 513 17.40 -5.04 -7.17
CA ARG A 513 18.86 -4.89 -7.33
C ARG A 513 19.32 -3.46 -7.12
N ILE A 514 18.62 -2.48 -7.69
CA ILE A 514 19.01 -1.07 -7.59
C ILE A 514 18.72 -0.49 -6.21
N LEU A 515 17.57 -0.82 -5.61
CA LEU A 515 17.19 -0.25 -4.31
C LEU A 515 18.05 -0.83 -3.18
N MET A 516 18.28 -2.14 -3.22
CA MET A 516 19.00 -2.88 -2.19
C MET A 516 20.52 -2.86 -2.36
N GLN A 517 21.05 -2.26 -3.43
CA GLN A 517 22.50 -2.12 -3.60
C GLN A 517 23.08 -1.33 -2.40
N PRO A 518 24.04 -1.85 -1.63
CA PRO A 518 24.44 -1.24 -0.37
C PRO A 518 24.91 0.21 -0.49
N THR A 519 25.60 0.57 -1.59
CA THR A 519 25.99 1.96 -1.87
C THR A 519 24.78 2.87 -2.06
N THR A 520 23.79 2.45 -2.84
CA THR A 520 22.53 3.19 -3.06
C THR A 520 21.72 3.26 -1.77
N PHE A 521 21.50 2.13 -1.10
CA PHE A 521 20.67 2.04 0.09
C PHE A 521 21.23 2.87 1.23
N ARG A 522 22.55 2.87 1.43
CA ARG A 522 23.22 3.76 2.39
C ARG A 522 22.98 5.23 2.09
N ARG A 523 23.06 5.67 0.83
CA ARG A 523 22.83 7.08 0.48
C ARG A 523 21.41 7.55 0.82
N ILE A 524 20.44 6.63 0.78
CA ILE A 524 19.06 6.91 1.16
C ILE A 524 18.91 6.97 2.68
N VAL A 525 19.40 5.95 3.39
CA VAL A 525 19.09 5.68 4.80
C VAL A 525 20.08 6.30 5.79
N ASP A 526 21.37 6.34 5.48
CA ASP A 526 22.44 6.75 6.39
C ASP A 526 22.50 8.29 6.49
N VAL A 527 21.56 8.83 7.28
CA VAL A 527 21.41 10.27 7.52
C VAL A 527 22.59 10.93 8.24
N VAL A 528 23.47 10.13 8.85
CA VAL A 528 24.66 10.62 9.58
C VAL A 528 25.82 10.88 8.64
N HIS A 529 26.15 9.91 7.78
CA HIS A 529 27.29 10.03 6.86
C HIS A 529 26.94 10.65 5.52
N TYR A 530 25.65 10.69 5.16
CA TYR A 530 25.16 11.30 3.92
C TYR A 530 24.15 12.41 4.23
N PRO A 531 24.57 13.55 4.82
CA PRO A 531 23.67 14.67 5.06
C PRO A 531 23.07 15.20 3.76
N TRP A 532 21.82 15.64 3.84
CA TRP A 532 21.19 16.43 2.79
C TRP A 532 21.71 17.86 2.85
N VAL A 533 22.20 18.36 1.73
CA VAL A 533 22.78 19.71 1.59
C VAL A 533 22.09 20.52 0.49
N GLY A 534 21.11 19.93 -0.19
CA GLY A 534 20.28 20.60 -1.17
C GLY A 534 19.18 21.43 -0.51
N ASP A 535 18.38 22.10 -1.33
CA ASP A 535 17.22 22.85 -0.85
C ASP A 535 16.04 21.90 -0.62
N ILE A 536 15.43 22.03 0.57
CA ILE A 536 14.35 21.19 1.11
C ILE A 536 13.07 21.30 0.27
N GLY A 537 12.85 22.40 -0.45
CA GLY A 537 11.62 22.61 -1.21
C GLY A 537 10.46 23.03 -0.32
N GLU A 538 9.27 22.49 -0.59
CA GLU A 538 8.04 22.80 0.16
C GLU A 538 7.84 21.77 1.28
N ALA A 539 8.47 22.00 2.44
CA ALA A 539 8.47 21.09 3.59
C ALA A 539 7.07 20.70 4.15
N GLY A 540 6.00 21.36 3.69
CA GLY A 540 4.60 21.03 4.04
C GLY A 540 3.82 20.34 2.92
N TYR A 541 4.46 19.99 1.80
CA TYR A 541 3.80 19.34 0.68
C TYR A 541 3.55 17.86 1.00
N CYS A 542 2.28 17.50 1.22
CA CYS A 542 1.82 16.13 1.12
C CYS A 542 1.34 15.92 -0.34
N PRO A 543 1.90 14.96 -1.10
CA PRO A 543 1.55 14.73 -2.49
C PRO A 543 0.06 14.58 -2.78
#